data_AF-S7I6V9-F1
#
_entry.id   AF-S7I6V9-F1
#
_cell.length_a   1.000
_cell.length_b   1.000
_cell.length_c   1.000
_cell.angle_alpha   90.00
_cell.angle_beta   90.00
_cell.angle_gamma   90.00
#
_symmetry.space_group_name_H-M   'P 1'
#
loop_
_entity.id
_entity.type
_entity.pdbx_description
1 polymer ?
#
loop_
_entity_poly.entity_id
_entity_poly.type
_entity_poly.pdbx_seq_one_letter_code
_entity_poly.pdbx_strand_id
1 'polypeptide(L)'
;MIQEEDEKYPASAISSWSGFVYQGKIALYHSLKLIHDGDLDFELQLDSSDDFAIYKNGKLQTAHQVKAKISKYRSGYSKALEQSTFIEYDKIKDTPRYFHVSVQLDNTDDHKGASGEIVKFYRYGDNFHCGLGEIEGLTKVLIKKICEKRSITVSDNLINFNYCLLSEKISAKAIHNHNLNQVGGFSENKAAYEGRINARDILEELLAENPYQNRDYYAVELKARLQSYLEERLDQALPTMNDTTYERARRLCQHIRHTHINELKNLCQMMKPSERFQDIQKNDIRRYTKLMQDISVEPTFDYLPHYLDSENRFYVPTALDVDESEECESDMNHEMKNNGDLLRLLFEYNHLIASKAEASFTFDTKFTNSDDFDDKSATEKLESNITKSLCISVMTKDDAEERLNDKATH
;
A
#
# COMPACT_ATOMS: atom_id res chain seq x y z
N MET A 1 -34.43 43.31 17.74
CA MET A 1 -35.33 42.13 17.77
C MET A 1 -35.46 41.61 16.36
N ILE A 2 -34.70 40.56 16.04
CA ILE A 2 -34.97 39.63 14.94
C ILE A 2 -34.71 38.26 15.59
N GLN A 3 -35.81 37.56 15.83
CA GLN A 3 -35.93 36.21 16.41
C GLN A 3 -35.22 35.19 15.49
N GLU A 4 -34.43 34.26 16.02
CA GLU A 4 -34.89 32.94 16.51
C GLU A 4 -35.70 32.18 15.44
N GLU A 5 -35.01 31.63 14.45
CA GLU A 5 -35.47 30.48 13.66
C GLU A 5 -34.26 29.61 13.28
N ASP A 6 -33.79 28.79 14.22
CA ASP A 6 -32.91 27.64 13.90
C ASP A 6 -33.24 26.39 14.76
N GLU A 7 -34.38 26.38 15.45
CA GLU A 7 -34.90 25.24 16.20
C GLU A 7 -36.11 24.61 15.49
N LYS A 8 -35.87 23.76 14.47
CA LYS A 8 -36.80 22.64 14.11
C LYS A 8 -36.38 21.72 12.97
N TYR A 9 -35.10 21.58 12.66
CA TYR A 9 -34.67 20.48 11.77
C TYR A 9 -34.15 19.32 12.62
N PRO A 10 -34.57 18.06 12.35
CA PRO A 10 -33.92 16.91 12.97
C PRO A 10 -32.42 17.01 12.66
N ALA A 11 -31.57 16.81 13.68
CA ALA A 11 -30.12 16.73 13.49
C ALA A 11 -29.89 15.74 12.35
N SER A 12 -29.49 16.26 11.18
CA SER A 12 -29.49 15.46 9.96
C SER A 12 -28.56 14.28 10.17
N ALA A 13 -28.88 13.10 9.62
CA ALA A 13 -27.99 11.95 9.66
C ALA A 13 -26.56 12.25 9.12
N ILE A 14 -26.40 13.37 8.42
CA ILE A 14 -25.13 13.92 7.93
C ILE A 14 -24.30 14.54 9.08
N SER A 15 -24.93 15.20 10.07
CA SER A 15 -24.23 15.74 11.25
C SER A 15 -23.76 14.63 12.19
N SER A 16 -24.52 13.54 12.32
CA SER A 16 -24.08 12.36 13.07
C SER A 16 -22.96 11.61 12.34
N TRP A 17 -23.09 11.38 11.03
CA TRP A 17 -22.07 10.68 10.23
C TRP A 17 -20.72 11.41 10.22
N SER A 18 -20.72 12.74 10.05
CA SER A 18 -19.50 13.55 10.13
C SER A 18 -18.87 13.57 11.52
N GLY A 19 -19.68 13.45 12.58
CA GLY A 19 -19.22 13.29 13.96
C GLY A 19 -18.46 11.98 14.18
N PHE A 20 -19.01 10.84 13.74
CA PHE A 20 -18.38 9.52 13.86
C PHE A 20 -17.09 9.40 13.05
N VAL A 21 -17.06 9.94 11.83
CA VAL A 21 -15.85 9.97 11.01
C VAL A 21 -14.75 10.79 11.71
N TYR A 22 -15.10 11.94 12.30
CA TYR A 22 -14.13 12.75 13.04
C TYR A 22 -13.63 12.03 14.30
N GLN A 23 -14.51 11.39 15.07
CA GLN A 23 -14.15 10.54 16.21
C GLN A 23 -13.16 9.43 15.82
N GLY A 24 -13.42 8.70 14.73
CA GLY A 24 -12.51 7.69 14.21
C GLY A 24 -11.13 8.24 13.86
N LYS A 25 -11.07 9.42 13.22
CA LYS A 25 -9.80 10.09 12.90
C LYS A 25 -9.02 10.52 14.15
N ILE A 26 -9.69 11.04 15.18
CA ILE A 26 -9.05 11.38 16.46
C ILE A 26 -8.53 10.12 17.17
N ALA A 27 -9.31 9.04 17.18
CA ALA A 27 -8.94 7.76 17.78
C ALA A 27 -7.70 7.14 17.10
N LEU A 28 -7.64 7.19 15.77
CA LEU A 28 -6.48 6.75 14.99
C LEU A 28 -5.24 7.60 15.33
N TYR A 29 -5.37 8.93 15.32
CA TYR A 29 -4.29 9.84 15.68
C TYR A 29 -3.72 9.54 17.07
N HIS A 30 -4.60 9.38 18.07
CA HIS A 30 -4.16 9.09 19.44
C HIS A 30 -3.49 7.73 19.54
N SER A 31 -4.04 6.69 18.90
CA SER A 31 -3.44 5.36 18.85
C SER A 31 -2.05 5.38 18.22
N LEU A 32 -1.88 6.08 17.09
CA LEU A 32 -0.57 6.23 16.44
C LEU A 32 0.42 7.02 17.29
N LYS A 33 -0.04 7.99 18.08
CA LYS A 33 0.81 8.70 19.04
C LYS A 33 1.35 7.76 20.12
N LEU A 34 0.51 6.89 20.69
CA LEU A 34 0.93 5.88 21.66
C LEU A 34 1.93 4.88 21.04
N ILE A 35 1.64 4.39 19.83
CA ILE A 35 2.52 3.50 19.06
C ILE A 35 3.90 4.16 18.81
N HIS A 36 3.89 5.43 18.39
CA HIS A 36 5.12 6.20 18.18
C HIS A 36 5.95 6.31 19.46
N ASP A 37 5.29 6.56 20.58
CA ASP A 37 5.91 6.69 21.91
C ASP A 37 6.38 5.34 22.47
N GLY A 38 6.08 4.23 21.78
CA GLY A 38 6.60 2.89 22.05
C GLY A 38 5.61 1.96 22.74
N ASP A 39 4.35 2.38 22.92
CA ASP A 39 3.32 1.60 23.55
C ASP A 39 2.56 0.75 22.51
N LEU A 40 2.76 -0.56 22.54
CA LEU A 40 2.11 -1.53 21.66
C LEU A 40 1.19 -2.51 22.41
N ASP A 41 1.11 -2.37 23.72
CA ASP A 41 0.37 -3.30 24.58
C ASP A 41 -0.93 -2.61 25.02
N PHE A 42 -1.72 -2.16 24.05
CA PHE A 42 -3.04 -1.58 24.27
C PHE A 42 -4.07 -2.04 23.24
N GLU A 43 -5.34 -1.87 23.59
CA GLU A 43 -6.49 -2.11 22.73
C GLU A 43 -7.30 -0.82 22.59
N LEU A 44 -7.63 -0.44 21.35
CA LEU A 44 -8.51 0.67 21.05
C LEU A 44 -9.97 0.19 21.06
N GLN A 45 -10.80 0.84 21.87
CA GLN A 45 -12.24 0.65 21.90
C GLN A 45 -12.95 1.87 21.29
N LEU A 46 -13.95 1.64 20.44
CA LEU A 46 -14.72 2.68 19.75
C LEU A 46 -16.21 2.56 20.13
N ASP A 47 -16.84 3.70 20.42
CA ASP A 47 -18.29 3.84 20.64
C ASP A 47 -18.83 2.95 21.78
N SER A 48 -18.20 3.01 22.96
CA SER A 48 -18.61 2.22 24.13
C SER A 48 -18.35 2.94 25.47
N SER A 49 -17.17 2.83 26.06
CA SER A 49 -16.88 3.47 27.37
C SER A 49 -16.98 5.00 27.34
N ASP A 50 -16.68 5.56 26.18
CA ASP A 50 -16.92 6.93 25.73
C ASP A 50 -16.90 6.87 24.18
N ASP A 51 -16.76 8.01 23.49
CA ASP A 51 -16.58 8.05 22.04
C ASP A 51 -15.40 7.14 21.62
N PHE A 52 -14.26 7.20 22.32
CA PHE A 52 -13.27 6.11 22.26
C PHE A 52 -12.50 5.96 23.58
N ALA A 53 -11.84 4.83 23.75
CA ALA A 53 -11.08 4.52 24.95
C ALA A 53 -9.87 3.64 24.66
N ILE A 54 -8.84 3.75 25.49
CA ILE A 54 -7.65 2.89 25.47
C ILE A 54 -7.74 1.91 26.63
N TYR A 55 -7.62 0.62 26.32
CA TYR A 55 -7.68 -0.48 27.27
C TYR A 55 -6.34 -1.20 27.34
N LYS A 56 -6.03 -1.72 28.54
CA LYS A 56 -4.91 -2.65 28.77
C LYS A 56 -5.34 -3.72 29.75
N ASN A 57 -5.14 -4.98 29.41
CA ASN A 57 -5.48 -6.12 30.26
C ASN A 57 -6.93 -6.05 30.81
N GLY A 58 -7.88 -5.64 29.95
CA GLY A 58 -9.28 -5.48 30.35
C GLY A 58 -9.59 -4.22 31.19
N LYS A 59 -8.60 -3.37 31.49
CA LYS A 59 -8.79 -2.15 32.30
C LYS A 59 -8.68 -0.87 31.47
N LEU A 60 -9.58 0.06 31.76
CA LEU A 60 -9.67 1.36 31.11
C LEU A 60 -8.47 2.23 31.52
N GLN A 61 -7.58 2.50 30.57
CA GLN A 61 -6.42 3.36 30.78
C GLN A 61 -6.76 4.82 30.56
N THR A 62 -7.44 5.14 29.46
CA THR A 62 -7.88 6.51 29.16
C THR A 62 -9.25 6.50 28.48
N ALA A 63 -10.07 7.50 28.78
CA ALA A 63 -11.35 7.72 28.12
C ALA A 63 -11.35 9.06 27.38
N HIS A 64 -11.98 9.08 26.21
CA HIS A 64 -11.91 10.22 25.29
C HIS A 64 -13.29 10.55 24.72
N GLN A 65 -13.75 11.76 25.03
CA GLN A 65 -14.95 12.35 24.44
C GLN A 65 -14.57 13.30 23.30
N VAL A 66 -15.20 13.17 22.15
CA VAL A 66 -14.94 13.93 20.93
C VAL A 66 -16.17 14.72 20.50
N LYS A 67 -15.98 16.01 20.19
CA LYS A 67 -17.07 16.89 19.73
C LYS A 67 -16.67 17.73 18.52
N ALA A 68 -17.38 17.50 17.41
CA ALA A 68 -17.24 18.22 16.14
C ALA A 68 -18.23 19.41 16.06
N LYS A 69 -17.71 20.63 15.87
CA LYS A 69 -18.41 21.89 15.55
C LYS A 69 -19.74 22.14 16.31
N ILE A 70 -19.72 22.06 17.64
CA ILE A 70 -20.92 22.31 18.47
C ILE A 70 -21.06 23.80 18.85
N SER A 71 -20.02 24.40 19.43
CA SER A 71 -20.04 25.79 19.89
C SER A 71 -18.63 26.37 19.96
N LYS A 72 -18.50 27.69 19.92
CA LYS A 72 -17.22 28.37 20.22
C LYS A 72 -17.05 28.69 21.71
N TYR A 73 -18.10 28.49 22.51
CA TYR A 73 -18.11 28.74 23.94
C TYR A 73 -18.09 27.42 24.71
N ARG A 74 -17.24 27.32 25.72
CA ARG A 74 -17.15 26.17 26.63
C ARG A 74 -18.50 25.77 27.21
N SER A 75 -19.34 26.76 27.53
CA SER A 75 -20.68 26.54 28.11
C SER A 75 -21.57 25.62 27.27
N GLY A 76 -21.39 25.61 25.94
CA GLY A 76 -22.09 24.72 25.02
C GLY A 76 -21.74 23.24 25.17
N TYR A 77 -20.68 22.92 25.93
CA TYR A 77 -20.18 21.57 26.16
C TYR A 77 -20.43 21.05 27.58
N SER A 78 -21.05 21.85 28.46
CA SER A 78 -21.20 21.53 29.89
C SER A 78 -21.79 20.14 30.15
N LYS A 79 -22.81 19.74 29.37
CA LYS A 79 -23.43 18.42 29.50
C LYS A 79 -22.47 17.29 29.14
N ALA A 80 -21.74 17.42 28.03
CA ALA A 80 -20.80 16.40 27.59
C ALA A 80 -19.59 16.30 28.54
N LEU A 81 -19.06 17.44 29.00
CA LEU A 81 -18.00 17.48 30.01
C LEU A 81 -18.42 16.77 31.30
N GLU A 82 -19.65 17.00 31.75
CA GLU A 82 -20.18 16.34 32.94
C GLU A 82 -20.39 14.84 32.73
N GLN A 83 -20.91 14.43 31.57
CA GLN A 83 -21.08 13.02 31.21
C GLN A 83 -19.76 12.25 31.22
N SER A 84 -18.69 12.83 30.68
CA SER A 84 -17.35 12.21 30.70
C SER A 84 -16.82 11.97 32.12
N THR A 85 -17.37 12.62 33.16
CA THR A 85 -16.96 12.42 34.57
C THR A 85 -17.59 11.19 35.21
N PHE A 86 -18.63 10.59 34.61
CA PHE A 86 -19.41 9.48 35.17
C PHE A 86 -19.02 8.10 34.62
N ILE A 87 -17.95 8.00 33.83
CA ILE A 87 -17.43 6.70 33.37
C ILE A 87 -16.89 5.93 34.57
N GLU A 88 -17.53 4.81 34.91
CA GLU A 88 -17.19 3.97 36.07
C GLU A 88 -16.72 2.56 35.69
N TYR A 89 -17.17 2.03 34.55
CA TYR A 89 -16.90 0.66 34.15
C TYR A 89 -15.42 0.46 33.79
N ASP A 90 -14.79 -0.56 34.36
CA ASP A 90 -13.36 -0.92 34.21
C ASP A 90 -12.33 0.18 34.51
N LYS A 91 -12.76 1.31 35.07
CA LYS A 91 -11.83 2.37 35.47
C LYS A 91 -10.87 1.86 36.54
N ILE A 92 -9.67 2.41 36.50
CA ILE A 92 -8.72 2.34 37.59
C ILE A 92 -8.74 3.68 38.33
N LYS A 93 -8.15 3.71 39.52
CA LYS A 93 -8.03 4.96 40.26
C LYS A 93 -7.27 5.98 39.40
N ASP A 94 -7.80 7.20 39.32
CA ASP A 94 -7.21 8.32 38.59
C ASP A 94 -7.10 8.09 37.06
N THR A 95 -7.95 7.24 36.46
CA THR A 95 -8.06 7.07 34.99
C THR A 95 -8.18 8.45 34.30
N PRO A 96 -7.21 8.85 33.46
CA PRO A 96 -7.29 10.10 32.72
C PRO A 96 -8.47 10.15 31.76
N ARG A 97 -9.15 11.31 31.74
CA ARG A 97 -10.29 11.60 30.87
C ARG A 97 -9.97 12.81 30.02
N TYR A 98 -10.16 12.68 28.71
CA TYR A 98 -9.81 13.71 27.74
C TYR A 98 -11.03 14.17 26.96
N PHE A 99 -11.09 15.48 26.73
CA PHE A 99 -12.11 16.12 25.92
C PHE A 99 -11.48 16.73 24.67
N HIS A 100 -11.96 16.32 23.51
CA HIS A 100 -11.46 16.71 22.20
C HIS A 100 -12.47 17.62 21.52
N VAL A 101 -12.01 18.78 21.06
CA VAL A 101 -12.84 19.76 20.34
C VAL A 101 -12.21 20.12 19.00
N SER A 102 -13.08 20.31 18.00
CA SER A 102 -12.66 20.71 16.65
C SER A 102 -12.49 22.22 16.43
N VAL A 103 -12.82 23.03 17.43
CA VAL A 103 -12.80 24.49 17.34
C VAL A 103 -12.15 25.08 18.59
N GLN A 104 -11.51 26.24 18.42
CA GLN A 104 -10.98 26.99 19.55
C GLN A 104 -12.12 27.45 20.47
N LEU A 105 -11.92 27.27 21.77
CA LEU A 105 -12.84 27.72 22.81
C LEU A 105 -12.29 28.94 23.54
N ASP A 106 -13.19 29.66 24.18
CA ASP A 106 -12.91 30.76 25.11
C ASP A 106 -12.19 30.30 26.40
N ASN A 107 -12.46 29.07 26.86
CA ASN A 107 -11.83 28.48 28.02
C ASN A 107 -11.56 26.97 27.82
N THR A 108 -10.33 26.54 28.13
CA THR A 108 -9.87 25.14 28.03
C THR A 108 -9.30 24.59 29.36
N ASP A 109 -9.67 25.20 30.48
CA ASP A 109 -9.32 24.72 31.82
C ASP A 109 -9.95 23.35 32.09
N ASP A 110 -9.30 22.57 32.95
CA ASP A 110 -9.79 21.26 33.37
C ASP A 110 -11.20 21.37 33.99
N HIS A 111 -12.10 20.45 33.61
CA HIS A 111 -13.44 20.36 34.20
C HIS A 111 -13.42 19.40 35.38
N LYS A 112 -13.91 19.85 36.54
CA LYS A 112 -14.16 18.97 37.69
C LYS A 112 -15.65 18.69 37.79
N GLY A 113 -16.04 17.44 37.56
CA GLY A 113 -17.44 17.02 37.60
C GLY A 113 -17.97 16.81 39.02
N ALA A 114 -19.29 16.59 39.13
CA ALA A 114 -19.94 16.26 40.39
C ALA A 114 -19.48 14.90 40.96
N SER A 115 -18.98 13.99 40.12
CA SER A 115 -18.36 12.74 40.56
C SER A 115 -17.00 12.96 41.27
N GLY A 116 -16.44 14.17 41.18
CA GLY A 116 -15.11 14.52 41.71
C GLY A 116 -13.96 14.26 40.74
N GLU A 117 -14.24 13.57 39.63
CA GLU A 117 -13.28 13.28 38.55
C GLU A 117 -12.94 14.54 37.73
N ILE A 118 -11.75 14.52 37.12
CA ILE A 118 -11.25 15.64 36.30
C ILE A 118 -11.20 15.23 34.83
N VAL A 119 -11.77 16.06 33.96
CA VAL A 119 -11.71 15.93 32.51
C VAL A 119 -10.83 17.03 31.94
N LYS A 120 -9.78 16.65 31.20
CA LYS A 120 -8.79 17.57 30.65
C LYS A 120 -9.03 17.83 29.18
N PHE A 121 -8.79 19.05 28.72
CA PHE A 121 -8.79 19.32 27.28
C PHE A 121 -7.55 18.71 26.63
N TYR A 122 -7.77 17.97 25.54
CA TYR A 122 -6.69 17.26 24.87
C TYR A 122 -5.79 18.22 24.09
N ARG A 123 -4.48 18.02 24.15
CA ARG A 123 -3.48 18.84 23.44
C ARG A 123 -2.99 18.21 22.14
N TYR A 124 -3.01 19.01 21.09
CA TYR A 124 -2.44 18.74 19.77
C TYR A 124 -1.24 19.68 19.55
N GLY A 125 -0.11 19.36 20.20
CA GLY A 125 1.02 20.29 20.31
C GLY A 125 0.65 21.46 21.23
N ASP A 126 0.74 22.68 20.70
CA ASP A 126 0.44 23.91 21.45
C ASP A 126 -1.05 24.26 21.50
N ASN A 127 -1.89 23.56 20.71
CA ASN A 127 -3.32 23.83 20.60
C ASN A 127 -4.15 22.82 21.41
N PHE A 128 -5.27 23.29 21.99
CA PHE A 128 -6.27 22.46 22.67
C PHE A 128 -7.47 22.06 21.78
N HIS A 129 -7.35 22.31 20.48
CA HIS A 129 -8.34 21.95 19.48
C HIS A 129 -7.63 21.43 18.23
N CYS A 130 -8.36 20.68 17.40
CA CYS A 130 -7.87 20.22 16.11
C CYS A 130 -9.01 20.21 15.11
N GLY A 131 -8.98 21.07 14.11
CA GLY A 131 -9.99 21.14 13.06
C GLY A 131 -10.16 19.82 12.29
N LEU A 132 -11.34 19.62 11.68
CA LEU A 132 -11.64 18.43 10.88
C LEU A 132 -10.66 18.23 9.71
N GLY A 133 -10.16 19.31 9.12
CA GLY A 133 -9.15 19.27 8.05
C GLY A 133 -7.71 19.20 8.55
N GLU A 134 -7.47 19.45 9.85
CA GLU A 134 -6.12 19.50 10.43
C GLU A 134 -5.65 18.13 10.92
N ILE A 135 -6.58 17.32 11.42
CA ILE A 135 -6.25 16.01 12.03
C ILE A 135 -5.56 15.07 11.06
N GLU A 136 -5.93 15.14 9.78
CA GLU A 136 -5.30 14.37 8.72
C GLU A 136 -3.81 14.66 8.60
N GLY A 137 -3.44 15.93 8.53
CA GLY A 137 -2.04 16.35 8.44
C GLY A 137 -1.23 15.90 9.65
N LEU A 138 -1.78 16.08 10.86
CA LEU A 138 -1.13 15.61 12.09
C LEU A 138 -0.92 14.10 12.12
N THR A 139 -1.91 13.34 11.64
CA THR A 139 -1.86 11.88 11.58
C THR A 139 -0.82 11.42 10.56
N LYS A 140 -0.77 12.03 9.38
CA LYS A 140 0.23 11.76 8.34
C LYS A 140 1.65 12.04 8.83
N VAL A 141 1.85 13.12 9.59
CA VAL A 141 3.14 13.44 10.24
C VAL A 141 3.53 12.34 11.24
N LEU A 142 2.59 11.81 12.03
CA LEU A 142 2.88 10.71 12.95
C LEU A 142 3.23 9.41 12.20
N ILE A 143 2.47 9.07 11.15
CA ILE A 143 2.78 7.91 10.29
C ILE A 143 4.21 7.98 9.79
N LYS A 144 4.60 9.13 9.22
CA LYS A 144 5.97 9.37 8.77
C LYS A 144 7.01 9.12 9.86
N LYS A 145 6.80 9.68 11.06
CA LYS A 145 7.70 9.51 12.21
C LYS A 145 7.82 8.05 12.67
N ILE A 146 6.72 7.30 12.66
CA ILE A 146 6.72 5.86 13.02
C ILE A 146 7.57 5.08 12.03
N CYS A 147 7.41 5.34 10.73
CA CYS A 147 8.19 4.70 9.67
C CYS A 147 9.68 5.08 9.75
N GLU A 148 10.00 6.36 9.95
CA GLU A 148 11.38 6.86 10.12
C GLU A 148 12.07 6.20 11.32
N LYS A 149 11.38 6.06 12.46
CA LYS A 149 11.90 5.38 13.66
C LYS A 149 12.22 3.89 13.42
N ARG A 150 11.67 3.30 12.36
CA ARG A 150 11.91 1.92 11.93
C ARG A 150 12.83 1.83 10.71
N SER A 151 13.49 2.93 10.33
CA SER A 151 14.36 3.02 9.15
C SER A 151 13.64 2.69 7.83
N ILE A 152 12.34 2.94 7.75
CA ILE A 152 11.54 2.75 6.53
C ILE A 152 11.46 4.09 5.82
N THR A 153 11.96 4.15 4.58
CA THR A 153 11.82 5.33 3.72
C THR A 153 10.40 5.36 3.17
N VAL A 154 9.67 6.45 3.39
CA VAL A 154 8.27 6.60 2.98
C VAL A 154 8.07 7.83 2.11
N SER A 155 7.30 7.69 1.03
CA SER A 155 6.88 8.79 0.15
C SER A 155 5.57 9.41 0.63
N ASP A 156 5.26 10.64 0.19
CA ASP A 156 3.99 11.30 0.54
C ASP A 156 2.77 10.51 0.06
N ASN A 157 2.87 9.82 -1.09
CA ASN A 157 1.80 8.98 -1.62
C ASN A 157 1.51 7.77 -0.73
N LEU A 158 2.55 7.12 -0.23
CA LEU A 158 2.40 6.02 0.70
C LEU A 158 1.82 6.50 2.04
N ILE A 159 2.29 7.64 2.55
CA ILE A 159 1.74 8.24 3.77
C ILE A 159 0.24 8.52 3.57
N ASN A 160 -0.15 9.05 2.41
CA ASN A 160 -1.55 9.30 2.05
C ASN A 160 -2.36 8.00 2.02
N PHE A 161 -1.83 6.96 1.34
CA PHE A 161 -2.48 5.66 1.25
C PHE A 161 -2.67 5.01 2.63
N ASN A 162 -1.60 4.92 3.43
CA ASN A 162 -1.63 4.34 4.77
C ASN A 162 -2.62 5.07 5.69
N TYR A 163 -2.65 6.40 5.60
CA TYR A 163 -3.66 7.19 6.30
C TYR A 163 -5.08 6.84 5.84
N CYS A 164 -5.35 6.82 4.53
CA CYS A 164 -6.68 6.50 4.01
C CYS A 164 -7.11 5.10 4.44
N LEU A 165 -6.27 4.09 4.27
CA LEU A 165 -6.55 2.71 4.63
C LEU A 165 -6.91 2.56 6.12
N LEU A 166 -6.05 3.06 7.01
CA LEU A 166 -6.28 2.99 8.45
C LEU A 166 -7.50 3.82 8.86
N SER A 167 -7.67 5.02 8.30
CA SER A 167 -8.80 5.90 8.60
C SER A 167 -10.12 5.25 8.20
N GLU A 168 -10.19 4.64 7.02
CA GLU A 168 -11.38 3.92 6.55
C GLU A 168 -11.68 2.72 7.44
N LYS A 169 -10.68 1.93 7.82
CA LYS A 169 -10.88 0.75 8.68
C LYS A 169 -11.41 1.14 10.07
N ILE A 170 -10.79 2.15 10.70
CA ILE A 170 -11.23 2.66 12.02
C ILE A 170 -12.63 3.25 11.92
N SER A 171 -12.92 4.04 10.87
CA SER A 171 -14.23 4.67 10.68
C SER A 171 -15.31 3.63 10.40
N ALA A 172 -15.03 2.63 9.56
CA ALA A 172 -15.94 1.51 9.29
C ALA A 172 -16.24 0.71 10.56
N LYS A 173 -15.23 0.49 11.43
CA LYS A 173 -15.44 -0.17 12.72
C LYS A 173 -16.30 0.68 13.67
N ALA A 174 -16.06 1.99 13.74
CA ALA A 174 -16.88 2.91 14.55
C ALA A 174 -18.34 2.91 14.07
N ILE A 175 -18.57 3.01 12.76
CA ILE A 175 -19.92 2.96 12.16
C ILE A 175 -20.59 1.60 12.40
N HIS A 176 -19.84 0.50 12.26
CA HIS A 176 -20.36 -0.84 12.52
C HIS A 176 -20.81 -1.01 13.98
N ASN A 177 -19.97 -0.60 14.95
CA ASN A 177 -20.31 -0.62 16.37
C ASN A 177 -21.56 0.25 16.63
N HIS A 178 -21.63 1.43 16.03
CA HIS A 178 -22.79 2.32 16.16
C HIS A 178 -24.09 1.73 15.60
N ASN A 179 -24.04 1.11 14.42
CA ASN A 179 -25.21 0.46 13.82
C ASN A 179 -25.72 -0.71 14.67
N LEU A 180 -24.80 -1.48 15.27
CA LEU A 180 -25.17 -2.54 16.22
C LEU A 180 -25.86 -1.98 17.47
N ASN A 181 -25.45 -0.80 17.94
CA ASN A 181 -26.04 -0.11 19.09
C ASN A 181 -27.48 0.40 18.82
N GLN A 182 -27.90 0.58 17.56
CA GLN A 182 -29.20 1.22 17.21
C GLN A 182 -30.29 0.23 16.75
N VAL A 183 -29.94 -0.92 16.15
CA VAL A 183 -30.93 -1.76 15.40
C VAL A 183 -31.04 -3.21 15.91
N GLY A 184 -30.08 -3.70 16.71
CA GLY A 184 -29.88 -5.15 16.89
C GLY A 184 -30.50 -5.84 18.12
N GLY A 185 -30.88 -5.13 19.19
CA GLY A 185 -31.46 -5.77 20.39
C GLY A 185 -30.56 -6.81 21.11
N PHE A 186 -29.26 -6.88 20.78
CA PHE A 186 -28.25 -7.58 21.59
C PHE A 186 -27.76 -6.64 22.69
N SER A 187 -27.42 -7.16 23.88
CA SER A 187 -26.98 -6.35 25.02
C SER A 187 -25.86 -5.37 24.62
N GLU A 188 -26.26 -4.12 24.43
CA GLU A 188 -25.67 -3.09 23.56
C GLU A 188 -24.21 -2.76 23.89
N ASN A 189 -23.80 -2.97 25.14
CA ASN A 189 -22.42 -2.71 25.56
C ASN A 189 -21.43 -3.80 25.16
N LYS A 190 -21.86 -5.06 24.96
CA LYS A 190 -20.94 -6.20 24.87
C LYS A 190 -20.16 -6.23 23.56
N ALA A 191 -20.81 -5.99 22.42
CA ALA A 191 -20.15 -6.08 21.10
C ALA A 191 -19.15 -4.93 20.87
N ALA A 192 -19.49 -3.69 21.24
CA ALA A 192 -18.55 -2.57 21.19
C ALA A 192 -17.45 -2.71 22.25
N TYR A 193 -17.76 -3.34 23.40
CA TYR A 193 -16.78 -3.61 24.45
C TYR A 193 -15.77 -4.70 24.08
N GLU A 194 -16.20 -5.78 23.41
CA GLU A 194 -15.38 -6.93 22.99
C GLU A 194 -14.71 -6.72 21.62
N GLY A 195 -15.27 -5.87 20.75
CA GLY A 195 -14.76 -5.59 19.41
C GLY A 195 -13.57 -4.63 19.35
N ARG A 196 -12.64 -4.72 20.30
CA ARG A 196 -11.46 -3.83 20.38
C ARG A 196 -10.43 -4.16 19.30
N ILE A 197 -9.61 -3.17 18.96
CA ILE A 197 -8.55 -3.29 17.95
C ILE A 197 -7.21 -3.29 18.67
N ASN A 198 -6.36 -4.29 18.44
CA ASN A 198 -5.05 -4.33 19.07
C ASN A 198 -4.11 -3.30 18.44
N ALA A 199 -3.28 -2.64 19.25
CA ALA A 199 -2.28 -1.69 18.76
C ALA A 199 -1.27 -2.35 17.80
N ARG A 200 -0.97 -3.63 18.02
CA ARG A 200 -0.11 -4.42 17.13
C ARG A 200 -0.76 -4.60 15.77
N ASP A 201 -2.07 -4.86 15.69
CA ASP A 201 -2.78 -4.96 14.41
C ASP A 201 -2.73 -3.63 13.66
N ILE A 202 -2.91 -2.50 14.35
CA ILE A 202 -2.80 -1.15 13.75
C ILE A 202 -1.38 -0.93 13.19
N LEU A 203 -0.35 -1.30 13.96
CA LEU A 203 1.03 -1.17 13.53
C LEU A 203 1.38 -2.13 12.39
N GLU A 204 0.95 -3.38 12.49
CA GLU A 204 1.16 -4.40 11.46
C GLU A 204 0.51 -3.95 10.16
N GLU A 205 -0.71 -3.45 10.17
CA GLU A 205 -1.36 -2.94 8.95
C GLU A 205 -0.71 -1.67 8.41
N LEU A 206 -0.26 -0.77 9.29
CA LEU A 206 0.52 0.40 8.88
C LEU A 206 1.80 0.00 8.15
N LEU A 207 2.40 -1.14 8.52
CA LEU A 207 3.67 -1.64 7.99
C LEU A 207 3.51 -2.72 6.92
N ALA A 208 2.34 -3.37 6.84
CA ALA A 208 2.05 -4.48 5.93
C ALA A 208 2.12 -4.01 4.48
N GLU A 209 1.59 -2.81 4.21
CA GLU A 209 1.75 -2.13 2.93
C GLU A 209 3.03 -1.31 2.96
N ASN A 210 4.08 -2.01 2.56
CA ASN A 210 5.42 -1.49 2.40
C ASN A 210 5.47 -0.67 1.09
N PRO A 211 6.22 0.44 1.01
CA PRO A 211 6.55 1.06 -0.27
C PRO A 211 7.08 0.05 -1.30
N TYR A 212 7.69 -1.05 -0.81
CA TYR A 212 8.14 -2.22 -1.57
C TYR A 212 7.04 -3.08 -2.23
N GLN A 213 5.75 -2.93 -1.90
CA GLN A 213 4.64 -3.72 -2.51
C GLN A 213 3.75 -2.93 -3.50
N ASN A 214 3.92 -1.61 -3.61
CA ASN A 214 3.10 -0.81 -4.53
C ASN A 214 3.62 -0.93 -5.98
N ARG A 215 3.03 -1.87 -6.73
CA ARG A 215 3.33 -2.10 -8.16
C ARG A 215 3.23 -0.85 -9.03
N ASP A 216 2.28 0.05 -8.75
CA ASP A 216 2.14 1.31 -9.49
C ASP A 216 3.32 2.26 -9.21
N TYR A 217 3.75 2.35 -7.95
CA TYR A 217 4.93 3.12 -7.58
C TYR A 217 6.19 2.61 -8.29
N TYR A 218 6.48 1.30 -8.25
CA TYR A 218 7.66 0.74 -8.91
C TYR A 218 7.61 0.87 -10.43
N ALA A 219 6.43 0.70 -11.04
CA ALA A 219 6.27 0.90 -12.47
C ALA A 219 6.63 2.35 -12.87
N VAL A 220 6.20 3.34 -12.08
CA VAL A 220 6.51 4.76 -12.32
C VAL A 220 7.96 5.10 -11.99
N GLU A 221 8.50 4.58 -10.89
CA GLU A 221 9.90 4.78 -10.49
C GLU A 221 10.87 4.13 -11.49
N LEU A 222 10.59 2.89 -11.92
CA LEU A 222 11.37 2.21 -12.96
C LEU A 222 11.30 2.98 -14.27
N LYS A 223 10.11 3.48 -14.67
CA LYS A 223 9.95 4.33 -15.85
C LYS A 223 10.86 5.56 -15.77
N ALA A 224 10.85 6.28 -14.64
CA ALA A 224 11.68 7.46 -14.43
C ALA A 224 13.19 7.13 -14.48
N ARG A 225 13.60 6.02 -13.84
CA ARG A 225 14.99 5.55 -13.82
C ARG A 225 15.47 5.09 -15.20
N LEU A 226 14.64 4.37 -15.96
CA LEU A 226 14.90 3.96 -17.33
C LEU A 226 15.07 5.18 -18.25
N GLN A 227 14.16 6.16 -18.15
CA GLN A 227 14.23 7.39 -18.92
C GLN A 227 15.50 8.18 -18.62
N SER A 228 15.79 8.41 -17.34
CA SER A 228 16.98 9.13 -16.91
C SER A 228 18.26 8.46 -17.41
N TYR A 229 18.35 7.14 -17.28
CA TYR A 229 19.50 6.38 -17.76
C TYR A 229 19.66 6.43 -19.29
N LEU A 230 18.57 6.29 -20.03
CA LEU A 230 18.60 6.36 -21.49
C LEU A 230 18.98 7.76 -21.98
N GLU A 231 18.47 8.82 -21.35
CA GLU A 231 18.82 10.21 -21.63
C GLU A 231 20.31 10.49 -21.33
N GLU A 232 20.82 10.06 -20.16
CA GLU A 232 22.25 10.16 -19.83
C GLU A 232 23.14 9.42 -20.84
N ARG A 233 22.71 8.23 -21.29
CA ARG A 233 23.47 7.42 -22.26
C ARG A 233 23.46 8.02 -23.65
N LEU A 234 22.33 8.57 -24.10
CA LEU A 234 22.24 9.28 -25.37
C LEU A 234 23.16 10.50 -25.35
N ASP A 235 23.14 11.29 -24.26
CA ASP A 235 24.02 12.46 -24.12
C ASP A 235 25.51 12.11 -24.19
N GLN A 236 25.92 11.02 -23.52
CA GLN A 236 27.29 10.53 -23.53
C GLN A 236 27.72 9.93 -24.88
N ALA A 237 26.81 9.26 -25.59
CA ALA A 237 27.12 8.51 -26.82
C ALA A 237 26.98 9.36 -28.09
N LEU A 238 26.21 10.46 -28.07
CA LEU A 238 25.98 11.37 -29.20
C LEU A 238 27.22 11.69 -30.06
N PRO A 239 28.44 11.90 -29.49
CA PRO A 239 29.63 12.21 -30.29
C PRO A 239 30.17 11.04 -31.13
N THR A 240 29.85 9.79 -30.78
CA THR A 240 30.47 8.58 -31.36
C THR A 240 29.47 7.50 -31.80
N MET A 241 28.17 7.74 -31.62
CA MET A 241 27.10 6.76 -31.91
C MET A 241 26.75 6.73 -33.39
N ASN A 242 26.51 5.53 -33.94
CA ASN A 242 25.98 5.41 -35.31
C ASN A 242 24.46 5.66 -35.33
N ASP A 243 23.94 6.05 -36.50
CA ASP A 243 22.53 6.45 -36.67
C ASP A 243 21.54 5.32 -36.31
N THR A 244 21.89 4.06 -36.57
CA THR A 244 21.04 2.89 -36.30
C THR A 244 20.88 2.65 -34.80
N THR A 245 21.97 2.66 -34.04
CA THR A 245 21.94 2.51 -32.59
C THR A 245 21.23 3.70 -31.95
N TYR A 246 21.45 4.91 -32.46
CA TYR A 246 20.77 6.12 -31.98
C TYR A 246 19.26 6.02 -32.17
N GLU A 247 18.80 5.67 -33.37
CA GLU A 247 17.37 5.58 -33.66
C GLU A 247 16.71 4.46 -32.87
N ARG A 248 17.40 3.34 -32.63
CA ARG A 248 16.89 2.26 -31.76
C ARG A 248 16.75 2.72 -30.30
N ALA A 249 17.76 3.39 -29.76
CA ALA A 249 17.70 3.94 -28.40
C ALA A 249 16.59 5.00 -28.28
N ARG A 250 16.42 5.85 -29.29
CA ARG A 250 15.34 6.84 -29.36
C ARG A 250 13.95 6.20 -29.40
N ARG A 251 13.74 5.16 -30.21
CA ARG A 251 12.47 4.42 -30.28
C ARG A 251 12.14 3.74 -28.95
N LEU A 252 13.13 3.15 -28.28
CA LEU A 252 12.95 2.61 -26.92
C LEU A 252 12.56 3.71 -25.91
N CYS A 253 13.22 4.87 -25.94
CA CYS A 253 12.86 6.01 -25.09
C CYS A 253 11.42 6.47 -25.33
N GLN A 254 11.01 6.58 -26.60
CA GLN A 254 9.66 6.97 -26.97
C GLN A 254 8.64 5.93 -26.52
N HIS A 255 8.93 4.64 -26.68
CA HIS A 255 8.06 3.56 -26.20
C HIS A 255 7.81 3.71 -24.70
N ILE A 256 8.87 3.65 -23.88
CA ILE A 256 8.80 3.74 -22.41
C ILE A 256 8.05 5.01 -21.96
N ARG A 257 8.25 6.13 -22.65
CA ARG A 257 7.57 7.40 -22.35
C ARG A 257 6.05 7.30 -22.50
N HIS A 258 5.57 6.65 -23.57
CA HIS A 258 4.14 6.53 -23.84
C HIS A 258 3.48 5.29 -23.22
N THR A 259 4.26 4.28 -22.81
CA THR A 259 3.76 3.06 -22.14
C THR A 259 2.94 3.41 -20.90
N HIS A 260 1.74 2.84 -20.81
CA HIS A 260 0.83 3.04 -19.68
C HIS A 260 1.32 2.28 -18.44
N ILE A 261 0.88 2.70 -17.25
CA ILE A 261 1.35 2.14 -15.98
C ILE A 261 1.12 0.62 -15.86
N ASN A 262 0.01 0.11 -16.41
CA ASN A 262 -0.29 -1.32 -16.40
C ASN A 262 0.70 -2.14 -17.24
N GLU A 263 1.12 -1.62 -18.39
CA GLU A 263 2.13 -2.26 -19.25
C GLU A 263 3.53 -2.16 -18.64
N LEU A 264 3.83 -1.05 -17.95
CA LEU A 264 5.08 -0.90 -17.20
C LEU A 264 5.21 -1.93 -16.08
N LYS A 265 4.12 -2.30 -15.41
CA LYS A 265 4.13 -3.39 -14.42
C LYS A 265 4.59 -4.72 -15.04
N ASN A 266 4.16 -5.00 -16.26
CA ASN A 266 4.57 -6.21 -16.98
C ASN A 266 6.06 -6.13 -17.35
N LEU A 267 6.53 -4.96 -17.80
CA LEU A 267 7.94 -4.75 -18.08
C LEU A 267 8.81 -4.93 -16.82
N CYS A 268 8.36 -4.44 -15.66
CA CYS A 268 9.09 -4.64 -14.41
C CYS A 268 9.24 -6.14 -14.12
N GLN A 269 8.15 -6.91 -14.23
CA GLN A 269 8.18 -8.35 -13.97
C GLN A 269 9.07 -9.11 -14.94
N MET A 270 9.01 -8.77 -16.23
CA MET A 270 9.77 -9.46 -17.28
C MET A 270 11.22 -8.99 -17.37
N MET A 271 11.57 -7.83 -16.81
CA MET A 271 12.95 -7.35 -16.83
C MET A 271 13.87 -8.29 -16.04
N LYS A 272 13.40 -8.90 -14.94
CA LYS A 272 14.19 -9.85 -14.16
C LYS A 272 13.27 -10.89 -13.51
N PRO A 273 12.77 -11.88 -14.28
CA PRO A 273 11.70 -12.77 -13.84
C PRO A 273 12.12 -13.78 -12.76
N SER A 274 13.42 -13.86 -12.44
CA SER A 274 13.95 -14.64 -11.31
C SER A 274 13.93 -13.87 -9.99
N GLU A 275 13.60 -12.58 -9.99
CA GLU A 275 13.56 -11.77 -8.76
C GLU A 275 12.24 -11.00 -8.67
N ARG A 276 11.91 -10.53 -7.46
CA ARG A 276 10.75 -9.67 -7.31
C ARG A 276 10.98 -8.36 -8.05
N PHE A 277 9.94 -7.87 -8.72
CA PHE A 277 10.02 -6.65 -9.53
C PHE A 277 10.45 -5.39 -8.72
N GLN A 278 10.30 -5.39 -7.40
CA GLN A 278 10.77 -4.33 -6.48
C GLN A 278 12.30 -4.26 -6.36
N ASP A 279 13.01 -5.34 -6.70
CA ASP A 279 14.44 -5.49 -6.45
C ASP A 279 15.29 -5.06 -7.67
N ILE A 280 14.66 -4.51 -8.73
CA ILE A 280 15.35 -4.02 -9.93
C ILE A 280 16.31 -2.88 -9.60
N GLN A 281 17.60 -3.14 -9.77
CA GLN A 281 18.69 -2.21 -9.47
C GLN A 281 19.12 -1.43 -10.72
N LYS A 282 19.97 -0.41 -10.51
CA LYS A 282 20.55 0.38 -11.62
C LYS A 282 21.35 -0.50 -12.59
N ASN A 283 21.98 -1.57 -12.09
CA ASN A 283 22.72 -2.51 -12.92
C ASN A 283 21.81 -3.34 -13.84
N ASP A 284 20.62 -3.71 -13.38
CA ASP A 284 19.65 -4.45 -14.18
C ASP A 284 19.11 -3.59 -15.33
N ILE A 285 18.81 -2.32 -15.06
CA ILE A 285 18.47 -1.32 -16.09
C ILE A 285 19.58 -1.22 -17.14
N ARG A 286 20.84 -1.16 -16.70
CA ARG A 286 22.01 -1.10 -17.59
C ARG A 286 22.16 -2.36 -18.44
N ARG A 287 21.93 -3.54 -17.87
CA ARG A 287 21.98 -4.84 -18.55
C ARG A 287 20.90 -4.94 -19.62
N TYR A 288 19.66 -4.72 -19.24
CA TYR A 288 18.50 -4.75 -20.13
C TYR A 288 18.66 -3.81 -21.33
N THR A 289 18.99 -2.54 -21.06
CA THR A 289 19.15 -1.53 -22.13
C THR A 289 20.32 -1.83 -23.05
N LYS A 290 21.43 -2.38 -22.52
CA LYS A 290 22.58 -2.80 -23.33
C LYS A 290 22.21 -3.99 -24.22
N LEU A 291 21.54 -5.01 -23.69
CA LEU A 291 21.11 -6.17 -24.47
C LEU A 291 20.22 -5.75 -25.66
N MET A 292 19.24 -4.89 -25.42
CA MET A 292 18.37 -4.31 -26.45
C MET A 292 19.13 -3.57 -27.56
N GLN A 293 20.26 -2.95 -27.21
CA GLN A 293 21.12 -2.23 -28.17
C GLN A 293 22.01 -3.19 -28.96
N ASP A 294 22.48 -4.26 -28.32
CA ASP A 294 23.49 -5.17 -28.86
C ASP A 294 22.92 -6.22 -29.83
N ILE A 295 21.63 -6.58 -29.71
CA ILE A 295 20.97 -7.55 -30.61
C ILE A 295 20.92 -7.03 -32.05
N SER A 296 21.33 -7.79 -33.06
CA SER A 296 21.41 -7.31 -34.45
C SER A 296 20.05 -6.99 -35.06
N VAL A 297 19.02 -7.73 -34.67
CA VAL A 297 17.64 -7.63 -35.19
C VAL A 297 16.91 -6.43 -34.59
N GLU A 298 16.02 -5.81 -35.37
CA GLU A 298 15.18 -4.71 -34.88
C GLU A 298 14.09 -5.21 -33.91
N PRO A 299 13.93 -4.58 -32.74
CA PRO A 299 12.88 -4.93 -31.79
C PRO A 299 11.50 -4.42 -32.23
N THR A 300 10.47 -5.16 -31.83
CA THR A 300 9.08 -4.73 -31.86
C THR A 300 8.75 -4.00 -30.56
N PHE A 301 8.11 -2.83 -30.68
CA PHE A 301 7.67 -2.00 -29.56
C PHE A 301 6.14 -1.99 -29.50
N ASP A 302 5.56 -3.16 -29.25
CA ASP A 302 4.13 -3.33 -29.00
C ASP A 302 3.97 -4.07 -27.67
N TYR A 303 3.31 -3.42 -26.70
CA TYR A 303 3.26 -3.89 -25.31
C TYR A 303 4.66 -4.00 -24.66
N LEU A 304 5.21 -5.21 -24.52
CA LEU A 304 6.59 -5.44 -24.08
C LEU A 304 7.57 -5.33 -25.25
N PRO A 305 8.74 -4.68 -25.10
CA PRO A 305 9.78 -4.78 -26.12
C PRO A 305 10.19 -6.24 -26.33
N HIS A 306 10.07 -6.74 -27.56
CA HIS A 306 10.28 -8.14 -27.90
C HIS A 306 10.79 -8.32 -29.34
N TYR A 307 11.15 -9.54 -29.69
CA TYR A 307 11.52 -9.97 -31.03
C TYR A 307 10.66 -11.15 -31.47
N LEU A 308 10.55 -11.35 -32.79
CA LEU A 308 9.80 -12.45 -33.40
C LEU A 308 10.69 -13.24 -34.34
N ASP A 309 10.73 -14.55 -34.17
CA ASP A 309 11.35 -15.46 -35.14
C ASP A 309 10.46 -15.66 -36.39
N SER A 310 10.84 -16.60 -37.26
CA SER A 310 10.09 -16.97 -38.46
C SER A 310 8.76 -17.69 -38.18
N GLU A 311 8.60 -18.27 -36.98
CA GLU A 311 7.38 -18.95 -36.53
C GLU A 311 6.47 -18.03 -35.70
N ASN A 312 6.79 -16.73 -35.60
CA ASN A 312 6.13 -15.74 -34.73
C ASN A 312 6.19 -16.09 -33.24
N ARG A 313 7.24 -16.78 -32.78
CA ARG A 313 7.50 -16.96 -31.36
C ARG A 313 8.09 -15.69 -30.78
N PHE A 314 7.63 -15.31 -29.59
CA PHE A 314 8.12 -14.13 -28.87
C PHE A 314 9.43 -14.43 -28.15
N TYR A 315 10.42 -13.57 -28.35
CA TYR A 315 11.68 -13.56 -27.61
C TYR A 315 11.81 -12.24 -26.85
N VAL A 316 11.87 -12.31 -25.52
CA VAL A 316 11.87 -11.12 -24.66
C VAL A 316 13.26 -10.90 -24.07
N PRO A 317 13.87 -9.73 -24.28
CA PRO A 317 15.12 -9.36 -23.64
C PRO A 317 14.93 -9.12 -22.14
N THR A 318 15.88 -9.59 -21.34
CA THR A 318 15.85 -9.49 -19.88
C THR A 318 17.18 -8.97 -19.33
N ALA A 319 17.19 -8.61 -18.05
CA ALA A 319 18.38 -8.27 -17.27
C ALA A 319 18.98 -9.50 -16.55
N LEU A 320 18.52 -10.72 -16.85
CA LEU A 320 19.01 -11.95 -16.23
C LEU A 320 20.54 -12.04 -16.39
N ASP A 321 21.18 -12.33 -15.27
CA ASP A 321 22.62 -12.59 -15.14
C ASP A 321 22.76 -13.99 -14.54
N VAL A 322 22.82 -14.98 -15.43
CA VAL A 322 22.80 -16.39 -15.07
C VAL A 322 24.23 -16.88 -14.88
N ASP A 323 24.60 -17.12 -13.64
CA ASP A 323 25.83 -17.81 -13.28
C ASP A 323 25.59 -19.34 -13.21
N GLU A 324 24.49 -19.78 -12.59
CA GLU A 324 24.08 -21.19 -12.51
C GLU A 324 22.63 -21.38 -12.98
N SER A 325 22.40 -22.29 -13.95
CA SER A 325 21.06 -22.50 -14.54
C SER A 325 20.06 -23.09 -13.54
N GLU A 326 20.52 -23.94 -12.63
CA GLU A 326 19.66 -24.59 -11.62
C GLU A 326 19.14 -23.57 -10.59
N GLU A 327 19.95 -22.60 -10.19
CA GLU A 327 19.54 -21.52 -9.28
C GLU A 327 18.52 -20.61 -9.97
N CYS A 328 18.80 -20.18 -11.21
CA CYS A 328 17.87 -19.38 -12.01
C CYS A 328 16.52 -20.09 -12.21
N GLU A 329 16.52 -21.40 -12.47
CA GLU A 329 15.29 -22.20 -12.57
C GLU A 329 14.52 -22.21 -11.25
N SER A 330 15.20 -22.44 -10.13
CA SER A 330 14.60 -22.48 -8.79
C SER A 330 13.95 -21.15 -8.42
N ASP A 331 14.65 -20.06 -8.67
CA ASP A 331 14.20 -18.70 -8.39
C ASP A 331 12.99 -18.31 -9.25
N MET A 332 13.03 -18.60 -10.55
CA MET A 332 11.88 -18.35 -11.44
C MET A 332 10.67 -19.20 -11.05
N ASN A 333 10.86 -20.47 -10.68
CA ASN A 333 9.77 -21.33 -10.19
C ASN A 333 9.19 -20.80 -8.88
N HIS A 334 10.02 -20.27 -7.99
CA HIS A 334 9.57 -19.62 -6.76
C HIS A 334 8.73 -18.38 -7.07
N GLU A 335 9.19 -17.51 -7.96
CA GLU A 335 8.46 -16.30 -8.34
C GLU A 335 7.15 -16.60 -9.05
N MET A 336 7.14 -17.54 -10.00
CA MET A 336 5.91 -17.98 -10.68
C MET A 336 4.85 -18.54 -9.70
N LYS A 337 5.28 -19.30 -8.69
CA LYS A 337 4.37 -19.86 -7.68
C LYS A 337 3.67 -18.79 -6.85
N ASN A 338 4.33 -17.65 -6.64
CA ASN A 338 3.85 -16.57 -5.78
C ASN A 338 3.31 -15.36 -6.55
N ASN A 339 3.43 -15.34 -7.88
CA ASN A 339 3.03 -14.24 -8.74
C ASN A 339 2.29 -14.75 -9.99
N GLY A 340 0.95 -14.80 -9.89
CA GLY A 340 0.08 -15.26 -10.97
C GLY A 340 0.15 -14.41 -12.25
N ASP A 341 0.50 -13.12 -12.15
CA ASP A 341 0.66 -12.27 -13.33
C ASP A 341 1.97 -12.60 -14.08
N LEU A 342 3.06 -12.87 -13.37
CA LEU A 342 4.30 -13.34 -13.98
C LEU A 342 4.09 -14.68 -14.67
N LEU A 343 3.36 -15.60 -14.02
CA LEU A 343 3.02 -16.89 -14.62
C LEU A 343 2.24 -16.72 -15.94
N ARG A 344 1.22 -15.85 -15.96
CA ARG A 344 0.46 -15.52 -17.18
C ARG A 344 1.34 -14.92 -18.28
N LEU A 345 2.23 -14.00 -17.91
CA LEU A 345 3.19 -13.41 -18.85
C LEU A 345 4.12 -14.48 -19.42
N LEU A 346 4.63 -15.40 -18.61
CA LEU A 346 5.53 -16.46 -19.07
C LEU A 346 4.83 -17.52 -19.93
N PHE A 347 3.51 -17.68 -19.83
CA PHE A 347 2.75 -18.48 -20.81
C PHE A 347 2.71 -17.86 -22.21
N GLU A 348 2.77 -16.53 -22.31
CA GLU A 348 2.79 -15.79 -23.58
C GLU A 348 4.25 -15.57 -24.08
N TYR A 349 5.16 -15.28 -23.16
CA TYR A 349 6.54 -14.87 -23.39
C TYR A 349 7.54 -15.86 -22.78
N ASN A 350 7.58 -17.09 -23.29
CA ASN A 350 8.37 -18.17 -22.71
C ASN A 350 9.81 -18.32 -23.25
N HIS A 351 10.24 -17.48 -24.21
CA HIS A 351 11.63 -17.42 -24.65
C HIS A 351 12.26 -16.12 -24.14
N LEU A 352 13.20 -16.25 -23.22
CA LEU A 352 13.86 -15.14 -22.54
C LEU A 352 15.29 -15.03 -23.03
N ILE A 353 15.72 -13.84 -23.43
CA ILE A 353 17.11 -13.57 -23.78
C ILE A 353 17.80 -13.01 -22.52
N ALA A 354 18.76 -13.74 -21.98
CA ALA A 354 19.53 -13.31 -20.83
C ALA A 354 20.56 -12.24 -21.22
N SER A 355 20.79 -11.26 -20.34
CA SER A 355 21.86 -10.27 -20.57
C SER A 355 23.25 -10.89 -20.39
N LYS A 356 23.36 -11.92 -19.56
CA LYS A 356 24.58 -12.71 -19.37
C LYS A 356 24.16 -14.14 -19.00
N ALA A 357 24.70 -15.11 -19.73
CA ALA A 357 24.57 -16.55 -19.49
C ALA A 357 25.71 -17.26 -20.22
N GLU A 358 26.27 -18.33 -19.65
CA GLU A 358 27.32 -19.12 -20.32
C GLU A 358 26.78 -20.02 -21.43
N ALA A 359 25.57 -20.55 -21.24
CA ALA A 359 24.89 -21.42 -22.20
C ALA A 359 23.38 -21.23 -22.13
N SER A 360 22.70 -21.49 -23.25
CA SER A 360 21.24 -21.54 -23.30
C SER A 360 20.72 -22.81 -22.63
N PHE A 361 19.60 -22.70 -21.94
CA PHE A 361 18.96 -23.83 -21.26
C PHE A 361 17.44 -23.70 -21.29
N THR A 362 16.77 -24.82 -21.05
CA THR A 362 15.32 -24.93 -21.07
C THR A 362 14.88 -25.82 -19.92
N PHE A 363 13.82 -25.43 -19.23
CA PHE A 363 13.27 -26.20 -18.11
C PHE A 363 11.74 -26.29 -18.18
N ASP A 364 11.20 -27.39 -17.64
CA ASP A 364 9.77 -27.62 -17.52
C ASP A 364 9.32 -27.23 -16.11
N THR A 365 8.43 -26.24 -16.06
CA THR A 365 7.98 -25.63 -14.80
C THR A 365 6.92 -26.46 -14.07
N LYS A 366 6.38 -27.51 -14.73
CA LYS A 366 5.22 -28.32 -14.28
C LYS A 366 3.92 -27.53 -14.09
N PHE A 367 3.90 -26.22 -14.32
CA PHE A 367 2.68 -25.43 -14.36
C PHE A 367 1.91 -25.75 -15.64
N THR A 368 0.60 -25.94 -15.51
CA THR A 368 -0.31 -26.17 -16.64
C THR A 368 -1.26 -25.00 -16.79
N ASN A 369 -1.74 -24.79 -18.02
CA ASN A 369 -2.74 -23.77 -18.30
C ASN A 369 -4.11 -24.29 -17.84
N SER A 370 -4.41 -24.20 -16.54
CA SER A 370 -5.75 -24.44 -15.99
C SER A 370 -6.38 -23.10 -15.60
N ASP A 371 -7.59 -22.84 -16.09
CA ASP A 371 -8.30 -21.55 -15.95
C ASP A 371 -8.59 -21.10 -14.50
N ASP A 372 -8.33 -21.93 -13.48
CA ASP A 372 -8.52 -21.61 -12.06
C ASP A 372 -7.19 -21.39 -11.33
N PHE A 373 -6.70 -20.15 -11.39
CA PHE A 373 -5.45 -19.71 -10.75
C PHE A 373 -5.60 -19.37 -9.25
N ASP A 374 -6.80 -19.48 -8.67
CA ASP A 374 -7.10 -19.06 -7.28
C ASP A 374 -7.40 -20.22 -6.31
N ASP A 375 -7.47 -21.48 -6.76
CA ASP A 375 -7.85 -22.60 -5.90
C ASP A 375 -6.65 -23.48 -5.49
N LYS A 376 -6.22 -23.34 -4.23
CA LYS A 376 -5.16 -24.15 -3.61
C LYS A 376 -5.49 -25.65 -3.51
N SER A 377 -6.73 -26.06 -3.82
CA SER A 377 -7.15 -27.47 -3.76
C SER A 377 -7.00 -28.24 -5.09
N ALA A 378 -6.72 -27.55 -6.20
CA ALA A 378 -6.60 -28.17 -7.52
C ALA A 378 -5.23 -28.85 -7.76
N THR A 379 -4.21 -28.53 -6.96
CA THR A 379 -2.82 -28.98 -7.19
C THR A 379 -2.59 -30.47 -6.90
N GLU A 380 -3.49 -31.16 -6.18
CA GLU A 380 -3.35 -32.59 -5.85
C GLU A 380 -4.08 -33.54 -6.83
N LYS A 381 -4.81 -33.03 -7.83
CA LYS A 381 -5.66 -33.85 -8.73
C LYS A 381 -5.31 -33.82 -10.22
N LEU A 382 -4.08 -33.42 -10.58
CA LEU A 382 -3.70 -33.13 -11.97
C LEU A 382 -2.86 -34.21 -12.69
N GLU A 383 -2.77 -35.44 -12.19
CA GLU A 383 -2.05 -36.52 -12.89
C GLU A 383 -2.80 -37.12 -14.11
N SER A 384 -4.00 -36.64 -14.49
CA SER A 384 -4.84 -37.34 -15.48
C SER A 384 -5.32 -36.55 -16.69
N ASN A 385 -4.99 -35.26 -16.87
CA ASN A 385 -5.43 -34.49 -18.05
C ASN A 385 -4.25 -33.89 -18.82
N ILE A 386 -4.21 -34.15 -20.13
CA ILE A 386 -3.22 -33.66 -21.10
C ILE A 386 -3.36 -32.13 -21.22
N THR A 387 -2.70 -31.41 -20.31
CA THR A 387 -2.43 -29.98 -20.44
C THR A 387 -0.92 -29.84 -20.57
N LYS A 388 -0.46 -29.24 -21.68
CA LYS A 388 0.96 -29.08 -21.94
C LYS A 388 1.56 -28.19 -20.85
N SER A 389 2.58 -28.68 -20.18
CA SER A 389 3.30 -27.93 -19.16
C SER A 389 4.00 -26.71 -19.79
N LEU A 390 4.07 -25.62 -19.02
CA LEU A 390 4.84 -24.44 -19.40
C LEU A 390 6.33 -24.79 -19.40
N CYS A 391 6.94 -24.61 -20.56
CA CYS A 391 8.36 -24.80 -20.77
C CYS A 391 8.99 -23.45 -21.10
N ILE A 392 9.98 -23.06 -20.31
CA ILE A 392 10.68 -21.78 -20.41
C ILE A 392 12.06 -22.03 -21.02
N SER A 393 12.41 -21.23 -22.02
CA SER A 393 13.75 -21.22 -22.63
C SER A 393 14.47 -19.93 -22.24
N VAL A 394 15.64 -20.05 -21.63
CA VAL A 394 16.53 -18.93 -21.33
C VAL A 394 17.73 -19.04 -22.26
N MET A 395 17.93 -18.03 -23.08
CA MET A 395 18.86 -18.06 -24.19
C MET A 395 19.98 -17.05 -24.03
N THR A 396 21.16 -17.41 -24.51
CA THR A 396 22.23 -16.45 -24.75
C THR A 396 21.82 -15.49 -25.88
N LYS A 397 22.45 -14.31 -25.92
CA LYS A 397 22.23 -13.35 -27.00
C LYS A 397 22.55 -13.96 -28.37
N ASP A 398 23.66 -14.68 -28.49
CA ASP A 398 24.12 -15.25 -29.77
C ASP A 398 23.15 -16.34 -30.28
N ASP A 399 22.69 -17.24 -29.40
CA ASP A 399 21.71 -18.28 -29.78
C ASP A 399 20.36 -17.67 -30.17
N ALA A 400 19.94 -16.60 -29.48
CA ALA A 400 18.72 -15.88 -29.83
C ALA A 400 18.86 -15.19 -31.20
N GLU A 401 20.00 -14.56 -31.48
CA GLU A 401 20.28 -13.94 -32.78
C GLU A 401 20.27 -14.96 -33.92
N GLU A 402 20.79 -16.17 -33.73
CA GLU A 402 20.72 -17.24 -34.73
C GLU A 402 19.25 -17.56 -35.09
N ARG A 403 18.39 -17.75 -34.07
CA ARG A 403 16.96 -18.02 -34.26
C ARG A 403 16.22 -16.86 -34.95
N LEU A 404 16.56 -15.63 -34.60
CA LEU A 404 15.90 -14.44 -35.13
C LEU A 404 16.34 -14.13 -36.58
N ASN A 405 17.60 -14.42 -36.93
CA ASN A 405 18.17 -14.18 -38.25
C ASN A 405 17.88 -15.29 -39.28
N ASP A 406 17.36 -16.45 -38.84
CA ASP A 406 16.95 -17.56 -39.73
C ASP A 406 15.86 -17.15 -40.76
N LYS A 407 15.31 -15.93 -40.63
CA LYS A 407 14.49 -15.24 -41.65
C LYS A 407 15.23 -14.96 -42.96
N ALA A 408 16.56 -15.04 -43.03
CA ALA A 408 17.34 -14.63 -44.21
C ALA A 408 17.53 -15.71 -45.29
N THR A 409 17.01 -16.94 -45.10
CA THR A 409 17.36 -18.09 -45.97
C THR A 409 16.22 -18.72 -46.77
N HIS A 410 15.05 -18.08 -46.86
CA HIS A 410 13.95 -18.53 -47.75
C HIS A 410 13.32 -17.39 -48.56
#